data_AF-A0A7V8XUH7-F1
#
_entry.id   AF-A0A7V8XUH7-F1
#
_cell.length_a   1.000
_cell.length_b   1.000
_cell.length_c   1.000
_cell.angle_alpha   90.00
_cell.angle_beta   90.00
_cell.angle_gamma   90.00
#
_symmetry.space_group_name_H-M   'P 1'
#
loop_
_entity.id
_entity.type
_entity.pdbx_description
1 polymer ?
#
loop_
_entity_poly.entity_id
_entity_poly.type
_entity_poly.pdbx_seq_one_letter_code
_entity_poly.pdbx_strand_id
1 'polypeptide(L)'
;MEGRSSSARAQSTRAIIEVEDQCGGIEESNVTFHSFAERRAKDRSGLGLGLSIARQAVHTHSGEIHFQNIPGVGCMFSIELPVAVNRSAALALGRPRSTF
;
A
#
# COMPACT_ATOMS: atom_id res chain seq x y z
N MET A 1 15.27 0.25 -19.98
CA MET A 1 15.00 1.07 -18.78
C MET A 1 13.72 0.51 -18.16
N GLU A 2 13.81 -0.73 -17.68
CA GLU A 2 12.70 -1.53 -17.13
C GLU A 2 13.05 -1.77 -15.66
N GLY A 3 12.15 -1.43 -14.73
CA GLY A 3 12.54 -1.53 -13.32
C GLY A 3 11.63 -0.85 -12.30
N ARG A 4 10.66 -0.06 -12.75
CA ARG A 4 9.62 0.50 -11.88
C ARG A 4 8.32 -0.26 -12.14
N SER A 5 7.86 -0.99 -11.13
CA SER A 5 6.62 -1.76 -11.21
C SER A 5 5.66 -1.30 -10.11
N SER A 6 4.37 -1.21 -10.45
CA SER A 6 3.33 -1.05 -9.45
C SER A 6 2.18 -1.99 -9.76
N SER A 7 1.64 -2.62 -8.72
CA SER A 7 0.54 -3.57 -8.82
C SER A 7 -0.53 -3.20 -7.81
N ALA A 8 -1.79 -3.50 -8.13
CA ALA A 8 -2.89 -3.34 -7.20
C ALA A 8 -3.83 -4.54 -7.35
N ARG A 9 -4.17 -5.15 -6.23
CA ARG A 9 -5.08 -6.30 -6.18
C ARG A 9 -6.08 -6.14 -5.05
N ALA A 10 -7.34 -6.39 -5.33
CA ALA A 10 -8.38 -6.45 -4.33
C ALA A 10 -8.58 -7.91 -3.89
N GLN A 11 -8.45 -8.15 -2.60
CA GLN A 11 -8.95 -9.33 -1.90
C GLN A 11 -10.26 -8.97 -1.21
N SER A 12 -11.08 -9.97 -0.88
CA SER A 12 -12.49 -9.83 -0.43
C SER A 12 -12.79 -8.66 0.52
N THR A 13 -11.88 -8.35 1.45
CA THR A 13 -12.02 -7.24 2.42
C THR A 13 -10.87 -6.25 2.42
N ARG A 14 -9.80 -6.48 1.63
CA ARG A 14 -8.61 -5.61 1.57
C ARG A 14 -8.10 -5.39 0.15
N ALA A 15 -7.71 -4.16 -0.17
CA ALA A 15 -6.90 -3.84 -1.32
C ALA A 15 -5.42 -3.83 -0.92
N ILE A 16 -4.59 -4.45 -1.74
CA ILE A 16 -3.14 -4.47 -1.58
C ILE A 16 -2.55 -3.76 -2.79
N ILE A 17 -1.73 -2.74 -2.55
CA ILE A 17 -1.03 -1.95 -3.58
C ILE A 17 0.46 -2.10 -3.31
N GLU A 18 1.20 -2.59 -4.30
CA GLU A 18 2.64 -2.79 -4.22
C GLU A 18 3.33 -1.83 -5.19
N VAL A 19 4.39 -1.17 -4.73
CA VAL A 19 5.18 -0.22 -5.52
C VAL A 19 6.65 -0.56 -5.35
N GLU A 20 7.30 -0.97 -6.43
CA GLU A 20 8.73 -1.21 -6.49
C GLU A 20 9.44 0.00 -7.08
N ASP A 21 10.46 0.47 -6.36
CA ASP A 21 11.37 1.52 -6.83
C ASP A 21 12.83 1.03 -6.81
N GLN A 22 13.64 1.65 -7.65
CA GLN A 22 15.05 1.32 -7.86
C GLN A 22 16.00 2.40 -7.34
N CYS A 23 15.61 3.12 -6.28
CA CYS A 23 16.42 4.21 -5.72
C CYS A 23 17.66 3.75 -4.91
N GLY A 24 18.06 2.48 -5.02
CA GLY A 24 19.22 1.94 -4.31
C GLY A 24 18.93 1.41 -2.89
N GLY A 25 17.67 1.40 -2.46
CA GLY A 25 17.24 0.87 -1.17
C GLY A 25 17.42 1.87 -0.02
N ILE A 26 17.11 1.43 1.20
CA ILE A 26 17.25 2.22 2.42
C ILE A 26 18.43 1.66 3.23
N GLU A 27 19.42 2.50 3.58
CA GLU A 27 20.72 2.12 4.20
C GLU A 27 20.64 1.21 5.44
N GLU A 28 19.55 1.23 6.21
CA GLU A 28 19.38 0.33 7.36
C GLU A 28 18.91 -1.06 6.87
N SER A 29 19.84 -2.03 6.86
CA SER A 29 19.73 -3.31 6.13
C SER A 29 19.35 -4.54 6.98
N ASN A 30 18.92 -4.37 8.24
CA ASN A 30 18.55 -5.49 9.13
C ASN A 30 17.05 -5.59 9.45
N VAL A 31 16.19 -4.96 8.64
CA VAL A 31 14.82 -4.60 9.05
C VAL A 31 13.84 -5.51 8.29
N THR A 32 13.54 -6.66 8.91
CA THR A 32 12.47 -7.57 8.51
C THR A 32 11.12 -6.85 8.64
N PHE A 33 10.46 -6.52 7.52
CA PHE A 33 9.07 -6.03 7.43
C PHE A 33 8.59 -5.19 8.63
N HIS A 34 8.98 -3.93 8.66
CA HIS A 34 8.53 -3.01 9.72
C HIS A 34 7.34 -2.19 9.25
N SER A 35 6.35 -2.07 10.13
CA SER A 35 5.39 -0.98 10.00
C SER A 35 6.14 0.34 10.12
N PHE A 36 5.85 1.32 9.25
CA PHE A 36 6.57 2.60 9.30
C PHE A 36 6.29 3.40 10.61
N ALA A 37 5.33 2.96 11.42
CA ALA A 37 5.11 3.49 12.77
C ALA A 37 6.34 3.34 13.67
N GLU A 38 7.09 2.23 13.54
CA GLU A 38 8.23 1.92 14.41
C GLU A 38 9.49 2.75 14.09
N ARG A 39 9.63 3.22 12.83
CA ARG A 39 10.82 3.94 12.37
C ARG A 39 10.80 5.44 12.71
N ARG A 40 9.65 6.00 13.14
CA ARG A 40 9.50 7.41 13.52
C ARG A 40 10.44 7.87 14.65
N ALA A 41 11.05 6.95 15.40
CA ALA A 41 11.88 7.28 16.55
C ALA A 41 13.37 7.51 16.23
N LYS A 42 13.91 7.06 15.09
CA LYS A 42 15.37 6.97 14.94
C LYS A 42 16.01 7.66 13.75
N ASP A 43 15.30 7.97 12.67
CA ASP A 43 16.00 8.52 11.51
C ASP A 43 15.17 9.50 10.68
N ARG A 44 15.69 10.72 10.54
CA ARG A 44 15.15 11.81 9.71
C ARG A 44 15.90 11.93 8.38
N SER A 45 16.79 10.98 8.07
CA SER A 45 17.56 10.99 6.83
C SER A 45 16.74 10.42 5.65
N GLY A 46 16.60 11.21 4.58
CA GLY A 46 16.34 10.73 3.22
C GLY A 46 14.90 10.44 2.77
N LEU A 47 14.00 9.92 3.63
CA LEU A 47 12.62 9.61 3.22
C LEU A 47 11.72 10.84 3.36
N GLY A 48 11.95 11.80 2.47
CA GLY A 48 11.30 13.11 2.41
C GLY A 48 9.78 13.06 2.47
N LEU A 49 9.20 14.21 2.84
CA LEU A 49 7.77 14.55 3.01
C LEU A 49 6.75 13.60 2.38
N GLY A 50 6.92 13.18 1.13
CA GLY A 50 6.05 12.25 0.41
C GLY A 50 5.69 10.97 1.18
N LEU A 51 6.65 10.26 1.78
CA LEU A 51 6.34 9.01 2.50
C LEU A 51 5.58 9.28 3.81
N SER A 52 5.89 10.40 4.47
CA SER A 52 5.16 10.81 5.67
C SER A 52 3.69 11.16 5.39
N ILE A 53 3.43 11.78 4.22
CA ILE A 53 2.08 12.07 3.72
C ILE A 53 1.36 10.77 3.35
N ALA A 54 2.02 9.88 2.60
CA ALA A 54 1.46 8.58 2.21
C ALA A 54 1.04 7.77 3.45
N ARG A 55 1.90 7.69 4.47
CA ARG A 55 1.58 7.03 5.74
C ARG A 55 0.37 7.65 6.43
N GLN A 56 0.29 8.99 6.49
CA GLN A 56 -0.85 9.67 7.10
C GLN A 56 -2.14 9.36 6.33
N ALA A 57 -2.11 9.41 5.00
CA ALA A 57 -3.24 9.08 4.16
C ALA A 57 -3.70 7.63 4.37
N VAL A 58 -2.78 6.67 4.34
CA VAL A 58 -3.08 5.24 4.55
C VAL A 58 -3.70 5.00 5.92
N HIS A 59 -3.12 5.57 6.98
CA HIS A 59 -3.64 5.43 8.34
C HIS A 59 -5.03 6.07 8.51
N THR A 60 -5.27 7.24 7.90
CA THR A 60 -6.59 7.88 7.89
C THR A 60 -7.66 6.99 7.23
N HIS A 61 -7.26 6.12 6.30
CA HIS A 61 -8.17 5.14 5.67
C HIS A 61 -8.18 3.78 6.39
N SER A 62 -7.70 3.72 7.64
CA SER A 62 -7.61 2.47 8.43
C SER A 62 -6.79 1.37 7.75
N GLY A 63 -5.80 1.78 6.95
CA GLY A 63 -4.85 0.90 6.31
C GLY A 63 -3.47 0.95 6.96
N GLU A 64 -2.57 0.13 6.44
CA GLU A 64 -1.17 0.04 6.85
C GLU A 64 -0.24 0.13 5.64
N ILE A 65 0.96 0.68 5.86
CA ILE A 65 2.02 0.76 4.85
C ILE A 65 3.30 0.11 5.36
N HIS A 66 3.83 -0.80 4.56
CA HIS A 66 5.03 -1.58 4.80
C HIS A 66 6.07 -1.27 3.72
N PHE A 67 7.34 -1.56 4.03
CA PHE A 67 8.40 -1.54 3.03
C PHE A 67 9.39 -2.68 3.25
N GLN A 68 10.06 -3.08 2.18
CA GLN A 68 11.13 -4.06 2.18
C GLN A 68 12.21 -3.63 1.18
N ASN A 69 13.48 -3.66 1.57
CA ASN A 69 14.58 -3.49 0.62
C ASN A 69 14.72 -4.73 -0.26
N ILE A 70 14.98 -4.52 -1.55
CA ILE A 70 15.36 -5.56 -2.51
C ILE A 70 16.86 -5.36 -2.78
N PRO A 71 17.74 -6.20 -2.20
CA PRO A 71 19.18 -6.03 -2.31
C PRO A 71 19.65 -5.90 -3.76
N GLY A 72 20.47 -4.88 -4.04
CA GLY A 72 21.01 -4.62 -5.37
C GLY A 72 20.02 -4.05 -6.39
N VAL A 73 18.75 -3.81 -6.02
CA VAL A 73 17.72 -3.27 -6.91
C VAL A 73 17.14 -1.98 -6.33
N GLY A 74 16.59 -2.02 -5.12
CA GLY A 74 15.92 -0.87 -4.52
C GLY A 74 15.04 -1.26 -3.34
N CYS A 75 13.77 -0.85 -3.35
CA CYS A 75 12.80 -1.18 -2.30
C CYS A 75 11.38 -1.36 -2.84
N MET A 76 10.60 -2.20 -2.17
CA MET A 76 9.19 -2.42 -2.40
C MET A 76 8.38 -1.83 -1.24
N PHE A 77 7.36 -1.05 -1.55
CA PHE A 77 6.37 -0.57 -0.60
C PHE A 77 5.06 -1.33 -0.81
N SER A 78 4.42 -1.74 0.28
CA SER A 78 3.13 -2.45 0.25
C SER A 78 2.12 -1.69 1.10
N ILE A 79 1.00 -1.31 0.50
CA ILE A 79 -0.10 -0.59 1.15
C ILE A 79 -1.29 -1.54 1.25
N GLU A 80 -1.81 -1.71 2.45
CA GLU A 80 -3.04 -2.44 2.71
C GLU A 80 -4.15 -1.46 3.09
N LEU A 81 -5.28 -1.51 2.38
CA LEU A 81 -6.45 -0.68 2.66
C LEU A 81 -7.69 -1.57 2.80
N PRO A 82 -8.58 -1.34 3.78
CA PRO A 82 -9.89 -1.98 3.80
C PRO A 82 -10.67 -1.63 2.52
N VAL A 83 -11.24 -2.64 1.84
CA VAL A 83 -12.21 -2.37 0.77
C VAL A 83 -13.62 -2.42 1.31
N ALA A 84 -14.39 -1.36 1.09
CA ALA A 84 -15.82 -1.42 1.27
C ALA A 84 -16.39 -2.41 0.25
N VAL A 85 -17.13 -3.42 0.72
CA VAL A 85 -17.94 -4.25 -0.17
C VAL A 85 -18.90 -3.31 -0.90
N ASN A 86 -18.70 -3.14 -2.21
CA ASN A 86 -19.56 -2.30 -3.02
C ASN A 86 -20.95 -2.96 -3.10
N ARG A 87 -21.80 -2.68 -2.11
CA ARG A 87 -23.17 -3.19 -2.03
C ARG A 87 -24.03 -2.76 -3.22
N SER A 88 -23.64 -1.71 -3.92
CA SER A 88 -24.34 -1.20 -5.10
C SER A 88 -24.26 -2.18 -6.29
N ALA A 89 -23.18 -2.95 -6.42
CA ALA A 89 -23.07 -3.99 -7.45
C ALA A 89 -23.98 -5.20 -7.12
N ALA A 90 -24.16 -5.52 -5.85
CA ALA A 90 -25.00 -6.64 -5.41
C ALA A 90 -26.51 -6.35 -5.57
N LEU A 91 -26.94 -5.10 -5.38
CA LEU A 91 -28.35 -4.70 -5.53
C LEU A 91 -28.80 -4.59 -6.99
N ALA A 92 -27.89 -4.37 -7.93
CA ALA A 92 -28.20 -4.28 -9.35
C ALA A 92 -28.63 -5.63 -9.98
N LEU A 93 -28.21 -6.75 -9.38
CA LEU A 93 -28.54 -8.11 -9.85
C LEU A 93 -29.89 -8.64 -9.32
N GLY A 94 -30.57 -7.88 -8.46
CA GLY A 94 -31.73 -8.36 -7.69
C GLY A 94 -33.07 -7.70 -8.00
N ARG A 95 -33.22 -6.85 -9.03
CA ARG A 95 -34.52 -6.28 -9.40
C ARG A 95 -35.23 -7.19 -10.41
N PRO A 96 -36.22 -8.03 -10.00
CA PRO A 96 -37.12 -8.62 -10.99
C PRO A 96 -37.84 -7.47 -11.73
N ARG A 97 -37.87 -7.55 -13.07
CA ARG A 97 -38.68 -6.65 -13.90
C ARG A 97 -40.14 -6.89 -13.53
N SER A 98 -40.72 -5.96 -12.77
CA SER A 98 -42.16 -5.90 -12.55
C SER A 98 -42.84 -5.56 -13.87
N THR A 99 -43.51 -6.54 -14.49
CA THR A 99 -44.45 -6.30 -15.59
C THR A 99 -45.82 -5.99 -14.98
N PHE A 100 -46.35 -4.81 -15.30
CA PHE A 100 -47.76 -4.48 -15.14
C PHE A 100 -48.60 -5.19 -16.20
#